data_AF-A0A2Z2N5Y9-F1
#
_entry.id   AF-A0A2Z2N5Y9-F1
#
_cell.length_a   1.000
_cell.length_b   1.000
_cell.length_c   1.000
_cell.angle_alpha   90.00
_cell.angle_beta   90.00
_cell.angle_gamma   90.00
#
_symmetry.space_group_name_H-M   'P 1'
#
loop_
_entity.id
_entity.type
_entity.pdbx_description
1 polymer ?
#
loop_
_entity_poly.entity_id
_entity_poly.type
_entity_poly.pdbx_seq_one_letter_code
_entity_poly.pdbx_strand_id
1 'polypeptide(L)'
;MRICRVLWLLGLIGLITAIWVVYDVLAKQTKMDTTQKLIWILVALSLWLIGAIIYYIIIKREHKYEETPEEIPSSYDEPSIY
;
A
#
# COMPACT_ATOMS: atom_id res chain seq x y z
N MET A 1 -36.53 13.08 2.31
CA MET A 1 -35.47 13.83 3.04
C MET A 1 -34.38 12.98 3.72
N ARG A 2 -34.29 11.65 3.52
CA ARG A 2 -33.27 10.80 4.20
C ARG A 2 -31.99 10.60 3.37
N ILE A 3 -32.08 10.72 2.05
CA ILE A 3 -31.00 10.44 1.10
C ILE A 3 -29.95 11.57 1.04
N CYS A 4 -30.36 12.85 1.17
CA CYS A 4 -29.40 13.97 1.16
C CYS A 4 -28.40 13.93 2.32
N ARG A 5 -28.80 13.46 3.51
CA ARG A 5 -27.88 13.30 4.65
C ARG A 5 -26.87 12.18 4.41
N VAL A 6 -27.31 11.09 3.78
CA VAL A 6 -26.46 9.93 3.46
C VAL A 6 -25.44 10.30 2.38
N LEU A 7 -25.85 11.02 1.33
CA LEU A 7 -24.92 11.49 0.29
C LEU A 7 -23.84 12.44 0.85
N TRP A 8 -24.22 13.32 1.77
CA TRP A 8 -23.27 14.22 2.43
C TRP A 8 -22.27 13.46 3.32
N LEU A 9 -22.74 12.45 4.06
CA LEU A 9 -21.88 11.59 4.87
C LEU A 9 -20.94 10.72 4.02
N LEU A 10 -21.41 10.16 2.89
CA LEU A 10 -20.55 9.38 1.99
C LEU A 10 -19.46 10.24 1.35
N GLY A 11 -19.78 11.48 0.96
CA GLY A 11 -18.79 12.43 0.44
C GLY A 11 -17.72 12.77 1.48
N LEU A 12 -18.14 13.00 2.74
CA LEU A 12 -17.23 13.30 3.84
C LEU A 12 -16.35 12.10 4.21
N ILE A 13 -16.94 10.90 4.28
CA ILE A 13 -16.21 9.65 4.54
C ILE A 13 -15.17 9.40 3.45
N GLY A 14 -15.53 9.64 2.19
CA GLY A 14 -14.65 9.42 1.06
C GLY A 14 -13.46 10.39 1.02
N LEU A 15 -13.68 11.66 1.39
CA LEU A 15 -12.62 12.64 1.55
C LEU A 15 -11.64 12.24 2.66
N ILE A 16 -12.16 11.82 3.82
CA ILE A 16 -11.35 11.34 4.95
C ILE A 16 -10.58 10.07 4.56
N THR A 17 -11.21 9.16 3.81
CA THR A 17 -10.59 7.90 3.34
C THR A 17 -9.44 8.18 2.38
N ALA A 18 -9.60 9.13 1.44
CA ALA A 18 -8.53 9.53 0.53
C ALA A 18 -7.32 10.09 1.29
N ILE A 19 -7.54 10.98 2.26
CA ILE A 19 -6.47 11.54 3.10
C ILE A 19 -5.78 10.43 3.91
N TRP A 20 -6.56 9.50 4.47
CA TRP A 20 -6.03 8.40 5.26
C TRP A 20 -5.16 7.45 4.43
N VAL A 21 -5.57 7.09 3.21
CA VAL A 21 -4.78 6.24 2.31
C VAL A 21 -3.45 6.92 1.95
N VAL A 22 -3.47 8.22 1.65
CA VAL A 22 -2.24 8.97 1.38
C VAL A 22 -1.32 8.98 2.60
N TYR A 23 -1.86 9.19 3.81
CA TYR A 23 -1.08 9.13 5.04
C TYR A 23 -0.50 7.73 5.32
N ASP A 24 -1.27 6.66 5.13
CA ASP A 24 -0.83 5.28 5.36
C ASP A 24 0.32 4.89 4.41
N VAL A 25 0.22 5.26 3.13
CA VAL A 25 1.29 5.02 2.13
C VAL A 25 2.54 5.85 2.44
N LEU A 26 2.39 7.12 2.86
CA LEU A 26 3.55 7.99 3.11
C LEU A 26 4.22 7.71 4.45
N ALA A 27 3.46 7.69 5.55
CA ALA A 27 3.98 7.66 6.92
C ALA A 27 4.24 6.25 7.45
N LYS A 28 3.46 5.25 7.03
CA LYS A 28 3.58 3.87 7.55
C LYS A 28 4.46 2.96 6.69
N GLN A 29 4.41 3.13 5.38
CA GLN A 29 5.20 2.31 4.44
C GLN A 29 6.58 2.95 4.16
N THR A 30 7.35 3.34 5.18
CA THR A 30 8.66 3.99 4.98
C THR A 30 9.72 3.09 4.32
N LYS A 31 9.55 1.76 4.37
CA LYS A 31 10.45 0.77 3.74
C LYS A 31 10.07 0.40 2.29
N MET A 32 8.96 0.94 1.80
CA MET A 32 8.45 0.66 0.46
C MET A 32 9.08 1.59 -0.56
N ASP A 33 9.49 1.04 -1.71
CA ASP A 33 10.17 1.80 -2.77
C ASP A 33 9.31 2.98 -3.25
N THR A 34 9.98 4.09 -3.57
CA THR A 34 9.34 5.37 -3.94
C THR A 34 8.43 5.21 -5.17
N THR A 35 8.85 4.40 -6.14
CA THR A 35 8.07 4.10 -7.36
C THR A 35 6.79 3.36 -7.00
N GLN A 36 6.90 2.40 -6.10
CA GLN A 36 5.78 1.59 -5.64
C GLN A 36 4.77 2.45 -4.86
N LYS A 37 5.22 3.37 -3.99
CA LYS A 37 4.34 4.36 -3.34
C LYS A 37 3.56 5.19 -4.36
N LEU A 38 4.22 5.66 -5.42
CA LEU A 38 3.61 6.45 -6.48
C LEU A 38 2.53 5.67 -7.24
N ILE A 39 2.77 4.40 -7.56
CA ILE A 39 1.75 3.52 -8.17
C ILE A 39 0.53 3.42 -7.25
N TRP A 40 0.72 3.20 -5.95
CA TRP A 40 -0.41 3.04 -5.02
C TRP A 40 -1.19 4.32 -4.80
N ILE A 41 -0.52 5.48 -4.78
CA ILE A 41 -1.19 6.77 -4.76
C ILE A 41 -2.01 6.98 -6.04
N LEU A 42 -1.45 6.65 -7.22
CA LEU A 42 -2.15 6.81 -8.50
C LEU A 42 -3.36 5.86 -8.63
N VAL A 43 -3.22 4.63 -8.13
CA VAL A 43 -4.30 3.62 -8.07
C VAL A 43 -5.37 4.02 -7.07
N ALA A 44 -5.00 4.49 -5.87
CA ALA A 44 -5.96 4.96 -4.87
C ALA A 44 -6.71 6.22 -5.34
N LEU A 45 -6.02 7.11 -6.07
CA LEU A 45 -6.63 8.29 -6.65
C LEU A 45 -7.59 7.94 -7.80
N SER A 46 -7.22 6.98 -8.65
CA SER A 46 -8.01 6.60 -9.84
C SER A 46 -9.18 5.66 -9.52
N LEU A 47 -9.05 4.80 -8.48
CA LEU A 47 -10.05 3.79 -8.13
C LEU A 47 -10.74 4.02 -6.78
N TRP A 48 -10.40 5.11 -6.08
CA TRP A 48 -10.99 5.57 -4.81
C TRP A 48 -11.19 4.43 -3.79
N LEU A 49 -12.39 3.85 -3.70
CA LEU A 49 -12.71 2.75 -2.78
C LEU A 49 -12.05 1.42 -3.19
N ILE A 50 -12.04 1.11 -4.49
CA ILE A 50 -11.53 -0.18 -5.01
C ILE A 50 -10.01 -0.24 -4.86
N GLY A 51 -9.31 0.88 -5.13
CA GLY A 51 -7.87 0.98 -4.94
C GLY A 51 -7.45 0.75 -3.49
N ALA A 52 -8.21 1.28 -2.53
CA ALA A 52 -7.96 1.09 -1.11
C ALA A 52 -8.15 -0.37 -0.64
N ILE A 53 -9.16 -1.06 -1.16
CA ILE A 53 -9.40 -2.48 -0.84
C ILE A 53 -8.25 -3.35 -1.36
N ILE A 54 -7.83 -3.13 -2.61
CA ILE A 54 -6.72 -3.89 -3.21
C ILE A 54 -5.41 -3.61 -2.46
N TYR A 55 -5.16 -2.36 -2.05
CA TYR A 55 -4.03 -1.98 -1.21
C TYR A 55 -4.02 -2.76 0.10
N TYR A 56 -5.15 -2.76 0.82
CA TYR A 56 -5.24 -3.45 2.10
C TYR A 56 -4.97 -4.95 1.94
N ILE A 57 -5.50 -5.59 0.89
CA ILE A 57 -5.30 -7.03 0.67
C ILE A 57 -3.88 -7.38 0.24
N ILE A 58 -3.27 -6.60 -0.66
CA ILE A 58 -1.95 -6.94 -1.19
C ILE A 58 -0.85 -6.46 -0.25
N ILE A 59 -0.89 -5.22 0.23
CA ILE A 59 0.22 -4.64 1.00
C ILE A 59 0.15 -5.06 2.46
N LYS A 60 -1.02 -4.92 3.07
CA LYS A 60 -1.19 -5.12 4.52
C LYS A 60 -1.42 -6.58 4.90
N ARG A 61 -1.86 -7.42 3.96
CA ARG A 61 -2.07 -8.86 4.21
C ARG A 61 -0.89 -9.74 3.80
N GLU A 62 -0.11 -9.38 2.78
CA GLU A 62 1.08 -10.16 2.39
C GLU A 62 2.30 -9.88 3.27
N HIS A 63 2.26 -8.90 4.18
CA HIS A 63 3.44 -8.55 4.99
C HIS A 63 4.70 -8.36 4.13
N LYS A 64 4.54 -7.90 2.89
CA LYS A 64 5.59 -7.97 1.85
C LYS A 64 6.84 -7.16 2.16
N TYR A 65 6.77 -6.25 3.13
CA TYR A 65 7.89 -5.45 3.62
C TYR A 65 8.27 -5.78 5.08
N GLU A 66 7.60 -6.75 5.69
CA GLU A 66 8.11 -7.47 6.86
C GLU A 66 8.96 -8.62 6.35
N GLU A 67 10.21 -8.27 6.11
CA GLU A 67 11.41 -9.09 6.15
C GLU A 67 11.13 -10.54 6.63
N THR A 68 11.05 -11.47 5.69
CA THR A 68 11.54 -12.82 5.99
C THR A 68 13.02 -12.63 6.31
N PRO A 69 13.50 -13.00 7.51
CA PRO A 69 14.92 -12.92 7.82
C PRO A 69 15.69 -13.75 6.79
N GLU A 70 16.49 -13.07 5.99
CA GLU A 70 17.60 -13.64 5.22
C GLU A 70 17.22 -14.76 4.23
N GLU A 71 16.82 -14.38 3.02
CA GLU A 71 17.36 -15.11 1.86
C GLU A 71 18.87 -14.83 1.84
N ILE A 72 19.62 -15.71 2.50
CA ILE A 72 21.07 -15.80 2.36
C ILE A 72 21.32 -15.91 0.84
N PRO A 73 22.03 -14.96 0.20
CA PRO A 73 22.41 -15.13 -1.20
C PRO A 73 23.21 -16.43 -1.27
N SER A 74 22.64 -17.45 -1.91
CA SER A 74 23.29 -18.73 -2.19
C SER A 74 24.32 -18.57 -3.31
N SER A 75 25.14 -17.53 -3.22
CA SER A 75 26.12 -17.10 -4.21
C SER A 75 27.40 -16.71 -3.49
N TYR A 76 27.87 -17.55 -2.58
CA TYR A 76 29.30 -17.70 -2.41
C TYR A 76 29.76 -18.54 -3.60
N ASP A 77 30.28 -17.87 -4.63
CA ASP A 77 31.26 -18.47 -5.52
C ASP A 77 32.32 -19.13 -4.63
N GLU A 78 32.24 -20.45 -4.50
CA GLU A 78 33.29 -21.26 -3.92
C GLU A 78 34.49 -21.12 -4.85
N PRO A 79 35.64 -20.57 -4.41
CA PRO A 79 36.82 -20.57 -5.26
C PRO A 79 37.22 -22.03 -5.46
N SER A 80 36.99 -22.54 -6.67
CA SER A 80 37.41 -23.87 -7.09
C SER A 80 38.94 -23.93 -7.06
N ILE A 81 39.47 -24.41 -5.94
CA ILE A 81 40.88 -24.81 -5.83
C ILE A 81 40.98 -26.17 -6.52
N TYR A 82 41.33 -26.16 -7.81
CA TYR A 82 41.96 -27.27 -8.54
C TYR A 82 42.98 -26.71 -9.52
#